data_AF-A0AAP0MTX8-F1
#
_entry.id   AF-A0AAP0MTX8-F1
#
_cell.length_a   1.000
_cell.length_b   1.000
_cell.length_c   1.000
_cell.angle_alpha   90.00
_cell.angle_beta   90.00
_cell.angle_gamma   90.00
#
_symmetry.space_group_name_H-M   'P 1'
#
loop_
_entity.id
_entity.type
_entity.pdbx_description
1 polymer ?
#
loop_
_entity_poly.entity_id
_entity_poly.type
_entity_poly.pdbx_seq_one_letter_code
_entity_poly.pdbx_strand_id
1 'polypeptide(L)'
;MALMNKDATIFAHTLTVVVVILFCGNVRLSLATLNDIECLKSVKNSLEDPFNYLTTSWNFNNNTEGFICQFTGVDCWHPDENKVLNIRLSDMGLKGQFPRGIERCTSLTGLDLSSNNLSGSIPSDISSRLQYVTSLDLSSNSLSGEIPSGLANCTFLNVLKLNNNRFTGKIPPQLGLLNRIKTFSVASNLLTGPVPSFANVNFTAEDFANNSGLCGKPLNPCPGVPKKSRAGIIAAAAAAGVTFTALVVGIFLFCFMRGVYVKKKEDDPEGNKWAKRIKGTKGIKASYYPIQFNTLLFINLCHVFLDLVIKIPFADIHIEYYRICCGFDIY
;
A
#
# COMPACT_ATOMS: atom_id res chain seq x y z
N MET A 1 63.16 6.49 34.26
CA MET A 1 62.73 7.87 33.93
C MET A 1 61.79 7.95 32.71
N ALA A 2 61.88 7.06 31.72
CA ALA A 2 60.99 7.07 30.55
C ALA A 2 59.58 6.45 30.76
N LEU A 3 59.39 5.59 31.78
CA LEU A 3 58.09 4.95 32.06
C LEU A 3 57.11 5.89 32.80
N MET A 4 57.59 6.73 33.72
CA MET A 4 56.74 7.69 34.46
C MET A 4 56.15 8.82 33.60
N ASN A 5 56.70 9.04 32.39
CA ASN A 5 56.24 10.13 31.51
C ASN A 5 55.05 9.71 30.62
N LYS A 6 54.87 8.40 30.37
CA LYS A 6 53.75 7.86 29.59
C LYS A 6 52.45 7.81 30.40
N ASP A 7 52.55 7.52 31.69
CA ASP A 7 51.37 7.50 32.58
C ASP A 7 50.82 8.92 32.82
N ALA A 8 51.69 9.92 32.90
CA ALA A 8 51.28 11.32 33.05
C ALA A 8 50.56 11.87 31.80
N THR A 9 50.98 11.46 30.61
CA THR A 9 50.32 11.86 29.34
C THR A 9 48.98 11.16 29.16
N ILE A 10 48.87 9.88 29.50
CA ILE A 10 47.59 9.16 29.47
C ILE A 10 46.60 9.77 30.47
N PHE A 11 47.05 10.12 31.68
CA PHE A 11 46.20 10.75 32.70
C PHE A 11 45.75 12.16 32.30
N ALA A 12 46.61 12.94 31.64
CA ALA A 12 46.25 14.26 31.10
C ALA A 12 45.22 14.16 29.96
N HIS A 13 45.34 13.14 29.09
CA HIS A 13 44.38 12.90 28.01
C HIS A 13 43.04 12.38 28.51
N THR A 14 43.01 11.48 29.49
CA THR A 14 41.75 11.03 30.10
C THR A 14 41.07 12.15 30.87
N LEU A 15 41.82 12.98 31.60
CA LEU A 15 41.27 14.15 32.30
C LEU A 15 40.70 15.19 31.31
N THR A 16 41.38 15.47 30.20
CA THR A 16 40.86 16.40 29.18
C THR A 16 39.63 15.83 28.47
N VAL A 17 39.58 14.54 28.17
CA VAL A 17 38.38 13.91 27.60
C VAL A 17 37.20 13.94 28.59
N VAL A 18 37.43 13.65 29.88
CA VAL A 18 36.39 13.74 30.92
C VAL A 18 35.92 15.17 31.12
N VAL A 19 36.82 16.15 31.16
CA VAL A 19 36.48 17.58 31.22
C VAL A 19 35.67 18.00 29.99
N VAL A 20 36.08 17.60 28.77
CA VAL A 20 35.33 17.89 27.54
C VAL A 20 33.95 17.21 27.56
N ILE A 21 33.81 15.99 28.07
CA ILE A 21 32.50 15.32 28.20
C ILE A 21 31.61 16.03 29.24
N LEU A 22 32.18 16.46 30.37
CA LEU A 22 31.46 17.21 31.41
C LEU A 22 31.05 18.62 30.93
N PHE A 23 31.88 19.30 30.15
CA PHE A 23 31.54 20.59 29.54
C PHE A 23 30.56 20.43 28.35
N CYS A 24 30.72 19.42 27.50
CA CYS A 24 29.81 19.16 26.38
C CYS A 24 28.44 18.62 26.81
N GLY A 25 28.36 17.87 27.92
CA GLY A 25 27.10 17.39 28.49
C GLY A 25 26.21 18.55 28.94
N ASN A 26 26.79 19.59 29.55
CA ASN A 26 26.07 20.79 29.99
C ASN A 26 25.71 21.74 28.82
N VAL A 27 26.54 21.81 27.78
CA VAL A 27 26.29 22.67 26.61
C VAL A 27 25.12 22.17 25.74
N ARG A 28 24.82 20.86 25.73
CA ARG A 28 23.69 20.32 24.95
C ARG A 28 22.33 20.57 25.62
N LEU A 29 22.25 20.54 26.95
CA LEU A 29 20.99 20.82 27.65
C LEU A 29 20.57 22.29 27.50
N SER A 30 21.50 23.25 27.63
CA SER A 30 21.17 24.68 27.57
C SER A 30 20.73 25.17 26.17
N LEU A 31 21.17 24.50 25.11
CA LEU A 31 20.76 24.83 23.73
C LEU A 31 19.37 24.27 23.41
N ALA A 32 19.04 23.09 23.92
CA ALA A 32 17.71 22.49 23.75
C ALA A 32 16.63 23.33 24.45
N THR A 33 16.92 23.82 25.66
CA THR A 33 15.99 24.69 26.41
C THR A 33 15.75 26.05 25.73
N LEU A 34 16.75 26.61 25.04
CA LEU A 34 16.59 27.86 24.30
C LEU A 34 15.67 27.69 23.07
N ASN A 35 15.79 26.57 22.37
CA ASN A 35 15.03 26.33 21.14
C ASN A 35 13.52 26.23 21.37
N ASP A 36 13.10 25.54 22.42
CA ASP A 36 11.68 25.39 22.78
C ASP A 36 11.08 26.73 23.27
N ILE A 37 11.84 27.55 24.00
CA ILE A 37 11.41 28.91 24.37
C ILE A 37 11.21 29.78 23.11
N GLU A 38 12.16 29.76 22.18
CA GLU A 38 12.05 30.50 20.92
C GLU A 38 10.94 29.98 20.00
N CYS A 39 10.68 28.67 20.03
CA CYS A 39 9.53 28.06 19.37
C CYS A 39 8.24 28.71 19.88
N LEU A 40 7.99 28.69 21.19
CA LEU A 40 6.77 29.25 21.76
C LEU A 40 6.65 30.78 21.55
N LYS A 41 7.77 31.52 21.61
CA LYS A 41 7.79 32.95 21.22
C LYS A 41 7.33 33.15 19.78
N SER A 42 7.86 32.35 18.86
CA SER A 42 7.52 32.43 17.44
C SER A 42 6.06 32.06 17.17
N VAL A 43 5.57 30.99 17.83
CA VAL A 43 4.17 30.57 17.78
C VAL A 43 3.26 31.70 18.25
N LYS A 44 3.52 32.25 19.45
CA LYS A 44 2.76 33.37 20.03
C LYS A 44 2.72 34.57 19.08
N ASN A 45 3.86 34.96 18.51
CA ASN A 45 3.95 36.12 17.63
C ASN A 45 3.30 35.89 16.26
N SER A 46 3.13 34.63 15.84
CA SER A 46 2.53 34.28 14.55
C SER A 46 1.01 34.17 14.57
N LEU A 47 0.42 34.08 15.77
CA LEU A 47 -1.01 33.94 15.98
C LEU A 47 -1.60 35.25 16.47
N GLU A 48 -2.82 35.52 16.05
CA GLU A 48 -3.66 36.57 16.63
C GLU A 48 -4.46 35.97 17.79
N ASP A 49 -4.42 36.59 18.97
CA ASP A 49 -5.04 36.11 20.21
C ASP A 49 -6.06 37.12 20.75
N PRO A 50 -7.29 37.16 20.18
CA PRO A 50 -8.28 38.20 20.50
C PRO A 50 -8.74 38.19 21.95
N PHE A 51 -8.63 37.04 22.63
CA PHE A 51 -9.11 36.82 23.99
C PHE A 51 -7.97 36.77 25.02
N ASN A 52 -6.73 37.05 24.61
CA ASN A 52 -5.55 37.15 25.47
C ASN A 52 -5.20 35.86 26.25
N TYR A 53 -5.57 34.68 25.75
CA TYR A 53 -5.22 33.40 26.37
C TYR A 53 -3.69 33.20 26.42
N LEU A 54 -3.03 33.41 25.28
CA LEU A 54 -1.57 33.28 25.15
C LEU A 54 -0.87 34.51 25.74
N THR A 55 -1.42 35.69 25.54
CA THR A 55 -0.80 36.95 26.00
C THR A 55 -0.65 36.96 27.52
N THR A 56 -1.68 36.51 28.24
CA THR A 56 -1.69 36.48 29.71
C THR A 56 -0.85 35.34 30.27
N SER A 57 -0.88 34.15 29.65
CA SER A 57 -0.20 32.97 30.18
C SER A 57 1.28 32.85 29.77
N TRP A 58 1.59 33.05 28.49
CA TRP A 58 2.92 32.80 27.93
C TRP A 58 3.84 33.99 28.19
N ASN A 59 4.35 34.08 29.41
CA ASN A 59 5.29 35.12 29.85
C ASN A 59 6.73 34.59 29.84
N PHE A 60 7.59 35.21 29.04
CA PHE A 60 8.97 34.77 28.84
C PHE A 60 10.00 35.57 29.67
N ASN A 61 9.57 36.27 30.72
CA ASN A 61 10.47 37.04 31.58
C ASN A 61 11.23 36.15 32.58
N ASN A 62 10.72 34.94 32.84
CA ASN A 62 11.36 33.97 33.72
C ASN A 62 12.12 32.92 32.89
N ASN A 63 13.39 32.71 33.25
CA ASN A 63 14.29 31.77 32.61
C ASN A 63 14.55 30.50 33.44
N THR A 64 13.80 30.29 34.54
CA THR A 64 13.86 29.02 35.29
C THR A 64 13.48 27.85 34.38
N GLU A 65 14.25 26.76 34.45
CA GLU A 65 13.94 25.52 33.73
C GLU A 65 12.56 24.99 34.13
N GLY A 66 11.82 24.45 33.16
CA GLY A 66 10.45 23.97 33.36
C GLY A 66 9.39 25.08 33.39
N PHE A 67 9.76 26.37 33.45
CA PHE A 67 8.77 27.45 33.61
C PHE A 67 7.75 27.50 32.45
N ILE A 68 8.20 27.24 31.21
CA ILE A 68 7.29 27.24 30.05
C ILE A 68 6.28 26.09 30.08
N CYS A 69 6.52 25.06 30.90
CA CYS A 69 5.63 23.91 31.04
C CYS A 69 4.40 24.22 31.89
N GLN A 70 4.36 25.41 32.50
CA GLN A 70 3.20 25.95 33.21
C GLN A 70 2.29 26.78 32.29
N PHE A 71 2.72 27.03 31.06
CA PHE A 71 1.95 27.80 30.10
C PHE A 71 0.68 27.06 29.71
N THR A 72 -0.39 27.82 29.53
CA THR A 72 -1.67 27.30 29.09
C THR A 72 -1.48 26.58 27.76
N GLY A 73 -1.89 25.31 27.74
CA GLY A 73 -1.82 24.47 26.55
C GLY A 73 -0.43 23.92 26.22
N VAL A 74 0.57 24.06 27.08
CA VAL A 74 1.90 23.48 26.87
C VAL A 74 2.09 22.28 27.79
N ASP A 75 2.30 21.10 27.20
CA ASP A 75 2.76 19.92 27.95
C ASP A 75 4.23 19.67 27.62
N CYS A 76 5.05 19.50 28.65
CA CYS A 76 6.45 19.12 28.51
C CYS A 76 6.68 17.63 28.72
N TRP A 77 7.84 17.14 28.26
CA TRP A 77 8.31 15.79 28.54
C TRP A 77 8.47 15.52 30.04
N HIS A 78 9.02 16.50 30.77
CA HIS A 78 9.17 16.50 32.22
C HIS A 78 8.84 17.91 32.75
N PRO A 79 8.20 18.07 33.92
CA PRO A 79 7.83 19.39 34.45
C PRO A 79 9.01 20.33 34.67
N ASP A 80 10.20 19.77 34.92
CA ASP A 80 11.42 20.54 35.22
C ASP A 80 12.35 20.73 34.01
N GLU A 81 11.90 20.35 32.79
CA GLU A 81 12.69 20.51 31.57
C GLU A 81 11.92 21.33 30.55
N ASN A 82 12.55 22.37 29.97
CA ASN A 82 11.96 23.18 28.90
C ASN A 82 11.94 22.39 27.58
N LYS A 83 11.15 21.32 27.54
CA LYS A 83 11.08 20.38 26.42
C LYS A 83 9.64 20.12 26.04
N VAL A 84 9.14 20.87 25.07
CA VAL A 84 7.73 20.84 24.68
C VAL A 84 7.42 19.54 23.94
N LEU A 85 6.42 18.82 24.45
CA LEU A 85 5.94 17.56 23.92
C LEU A 85 4.60 17.72 23.20
N ASN A 86 3.69 18.52 23.76
CA ASN A 86 2.40 18.83 23.14
C ASN A 86 2.07 20.31 23.26
N ILE A 87 1.43 20.85 22.21
CA ILE A 87 0.79 22.16 22.23
C ILE A 87 -0.72 21.93 21.98
N ARG A 88 -1.55 22.32 22.95
CA ARG A 88 -3.01 22.16 22.97
C ARG A 88 -3.67 23.52 23.15
N LEU A 89 -4.02 24.14 22.04
CA LEU A 89 -4.60 25.48 21.99
C LEU A 89 -6.00 25.45 21.38
N SER A 90 -6.78 24.41 21.68
CA SER A 90 -8.12 24.26 21.14
C SER A 90 -9.13 25.20 21.78
N ASP A 91 -10.12 25.65 20.99
CA ASP A 91 -11.24 26.50 21.44
C ASP A 91 -10.82 27.81 22.12
N MET A 92 -9.81 28.47 21.54
CA MET A 92 -9.26 29.74 22.06
C MET A 92 -9.60 30.94 21.17
N GLY A 93 -10.35 30.73 20.08
CA GLY A 93 -10.69 31.79 19.12
C GLY A 93 -9.47 32.38 18.39
N LEU A 94 -8.35 31.64 18.35
CA LEU A 94 -7.10 32.07 17.75
C LEU A 94 -7.27 32.29 16.25
N LYS A 95 -6.62 33.32 15.72
CA LYS A 95 -6.64 33.71 14.31
C LYS A 95 -5.24 33.71 13.74
N GLY A 96 -5.15 33.91 12.42
CA GLY A 96 -3.90 33.91 11.67
C GLY A 96 -3.78 32.69 10.77
N GLN A 97 -2.55 32.31 10.45
CA GLN A 97 -2.23 31.13 9.64
C GLN A 97 -1.65 30.02 10.51
N PHE A 98 -1.24 28.91 9.89
CA PHE A 98 -0.46 27.88 10.56
C PHE A 98 0.77 28.49 11.25
N PRO A 99 1.02 28.21 12.54
CA PRO A 99 2.01 28.95 13.32
C PRO A 99 3.43 28.77 12.80
N ARG A 100 4.23 29.83 12.89
CA ARG A 100 5.63 29.86 12.45
C ARG A 100 6.57 29.52 13.61
N GLY A 101 7.74 28.98 13.29
CA GLY A 101 8.77 28.63 14.29
C GLY A 101 8.47 27.34 15.06
N ILE A 102 7.37 26.64 14.74
CA ILE A 102 6.99 25.37 15.37
C ILE A 102 8.06 24.29 15.16
N GLU A 103 8.84 24.40 14.08
CA GLU A 103 9.96 23.52 13.75
C GLU A 103 11.08 23.55 14.82
N ARG A 104 11.13 24.59 15.66
CA ARG A 104 12.08 24.68 16.77
C ARG A 104 11.69 23.83 17.97
N CYS A 105 10.40 23.47 18.10
CA CYS A 105 9.93 22.50 19.10
C CYS A 105 10.27 21.07 18.64
N THR A 106 11.57 20.74 18.70
CA THR A 106 12.15 19.53 18.09
C THR A 106 11.62 18.20 18.63
N SER A 107 10.91 18.20 19.76
CA SER A 107 10.31 17.00 20.35
C SER A 107 8.79 17.03 20.40
N LEU A 108 8.16 17.94 19.64
CA LEU A 108 6.72 18.03 19.56
C LEU A 108 6.15 16.75 18.91
N THR A 109 5.25 16.10 19.64
CA THR A 109 4.54 14.89 19.21
C THR A 109 3.03 15.12 19.07
N GLY A 110 2.48 16.14 19.73
CA GLY A 110 1.07 16.50 19.65
C GLY A 110 0.89 17.98 19.33
N LEU A 111 0.07 18.27 18.32
CA LEU A 111 -0.38 19.62 18.01
C LEU A 111 -1.90 19.62 17.86
N ASP A 112 -2.59 20.29 18.77
CA ASP A 112 -4.02 20.53 18.72
C ASP A 112 -4.27 22.04 18.62
N LEU A 113 -4.74 22.47 17.45
CA LEU A 113 -5.19 23.83 17.16
C LEU A 113 -6.67 23.84 16.76
N SER A 114 -7.42 22.80 17.15
CA SER A 114 -8.80 22.61 16.72
C SER A 114 -9.75 23.67 17.29
N SER A 115 -10.89 23.87 16.63
CA SER A 115 -11.93 24.81 17.09
C SER A 115 -11.41 26.24 17.26
N ASN A 116 -10.60 26.71 16.31
CA ASN A 116 -10.14 28.09 16.25
C ASN A 116 -10.61 28.75 14.95
N ASN A 117 -10.11 29.94 14.66
CA ASN A 117 -10.42 30.69 13.46
C ASN A 117 -9.17 30.90 12.58
N LEU A 118 -8.31 29.87 12.51
CA LEU A 118 -7.13 29.85 11.65
C LEU A 118 -7.53 29.78 10.17
N SER A 119 -6.68 30.33 9.31
CA SER A 119 -6.91 30.49 7.87
C SER A 119 -5.66 30.20 7.04
N GLY A 120 -5.74 30.31 5.72
CA GLY A 120 -4.63 29.96 4.82
C GLY A 120 -4.47 28.45 4.66
N SER A 121 -3.33 28.00 4.13
CA SER A 121 -3.05 26.59 3.85
C SER A 121 -2.13 25.95 4.88
N ILE A 122 -2.17 24.61 4.97
CA ILE A 122 -1.14 23.85 5.67
C ILE A 122 0.17 23.97 4.86
N PRO A 123 1.31 24.29 5.47
CA PRO A 123 2.59 24.37 4.77
C PRO A 123 2.96 23.07 4.06
N SER A 124 3.50 23.14 2.85
CA SER A 124 3.88 21.94 2.08
C SER A 124 5.03 21.16 2.73
N ASP A 125 5.87 21.85 3.50
CA ASP A 125 7.01 21.35 4.27
C ASP A 125 6.62 20.91 5.69
N ILE A 126 5.34 20.60 5.94
CA ILE A 126 4.83 20.23 7.27
C ILE A 126 5.62 19.09 7.93
N SER A 127 6.13 18.13 7.17
CA SER A 127 6.90 17.00 7.71
C SER A 127 8.27 17.40 8.26
N SER A 128 8.91 18.43 7.72
CA SER A 128 10.15 18.95 8.31
C SER A 128 9.89 19.83 9.52
N ARG A 129 8.68 20.41 9.64
CA ARG A 129 8.28 21.20 10.81
C ARG A 129 7.81 20.33 11.98
N LEU A 130 7.20 19.19 11.69
CA LEU A 130 6.57 18.30 12.66
C LEU A 130 7.12 16.86 12.53
N GLN A 131 8.43 16.70 12.68
CA GLN A 131 9.13 15.45 12.37
C GLN A 131 8.61 14.23 13.15
N TYR A 132 8.25 14.43 14.43
CA TYR A 132 7.85 13.34 15.34
C TYR A 132 6.36 13.37 15.68
N VAL A 133 5.54 14.08 14.90
CA VAL A 133 4.12 14.23 15.21
C VAL A 133 3.39 12.89 15.15
N THR A 134 2.65 12.62 16.23
CA THR A 134 1.80 11.47 16.42
C THR A 134 0.32 11.84 16.39
N SER A 135 0.00 13.08 16.80
CA SER A 135 -1.37 13.61 16.79
C SER A 135 -1.36 15.03 16.23
N LEU A 136 -2.08 15.23 15.13
CA LEU A 136 -2.31 16.54 14.52
C LEU A 136 -3.82 16.78 14.40
N ASP A 137 -4.35 17.70 15.21
CA ASP A 137 -5.74 18.12 15.16
C ASP A 137 -5.82 19.59 14.72
N LEU A 138 -6.29 19.79 13.50
CA LEU A 138 -6.54 21.10 12.89
C LEU A 138 -8.02 21.27 12.55
N SER A 139 -8.89 20.45 13.14
CA SER A 139 -10.31 20.42 12.82
C SER A 139 -11.02 21.71 13.25
N SER A 140 -12.17 22.00 12.64
CA SER A 140 -13.02 23.13 13.01
C SER A 140 -12.27 24.47 12.95
N ASN A 141 -11.73 24.77 11.77
CA ASN A 141 -11.04 26.03 11.48
C ASN A 141 -11.52 26.57 10.11
N SER A 142 -10.90 27.64 9.61
CA SER A 142 -11.11 28.17 8.26
C SER A 142 -9.91 27.91 7.33
N LEU A 143 -9.15 26.83 7.56
CA LEU A 143 -8.02 26.44 6.72
C LEU A 143 -8.52 26.04 5.31
N SER A 144 -7.71 26.31 4.29
CA SER A 144 -8.08 26.24 2.87
C SER A 144 -6.91 25.78 2.00
N GLY A 145 -7.15 25.62 0.71
CA GLY A 145 -6.17 25.07 -0.23
C GLY A 145 -6.15 23.54 -0.22
N GLU A 146 -5.14 22.95 -0.86
CA GLU A 146 -5.01 21.48 -0.92
C GLU A 146 -4.37 20.90 0.34
N ILE A 147 -4.73 19.67 0.68
CA ILE A 147 -4.04 18.91 1.72
C ILE A 147 -2.65 18.54 1.19
N PRO A 148 -1.55 18.95 1.84
CA PRO A 148 -0.21 18.71 1.31
C PRO A 148 0.17 17.23 1.39
N SER A 149 0.70 16.68 0.29
CA SER A 149 1.21 15.30 0.25
C SER A 149 2.35 15.04 1.25
N GLY A 150 3.06 16.09 1.66
CA GLY A 150 4.12 16.04 2.68
C GLY A 150 3.65 15.47 4.03
N LEU A 151 2.35 15.52 4.35
CA LEU A 151 1.80 14.84 5.53
C LEU A 151 2.05 13.33 5.53
N ALA A 152 2.20 12.71 4.35
CA ALA A 152 2.55 11.29 4.24
C ALA A 152 3.96 10.97 4.79
N ASN A 153 4.84 11.97 4.89
CA ASN A 153 6.19 11.82 5.45
C ASN A 153 6.20 11.92 6.99
N CYS A 154 5.09 12.29 7.63
CA CYS A 154 4.93 12.22 9.08
C CYS A 154 4.67 10.77 9.50
N THR A 155 5.68 9.91 9.42
CA THR A 155 5.54 8.45 9.55
C THR A 155 5.08 7.96 10.94
N PHE A 156 5.14 8.83 11.95
CA PHE A 156 4.69 8.57 13.33
C PHE A 156 3.21 8.88 13.57
N LEU A 157 2.51 9.47 12.60
CA LEU A 157 1.14 9.97 12.73
C LEU A 157 0.14 8.83 13.05
N ASN A 158 -0.55 8.95 14.17
CA ASN A 158 -1.65 8.08 14.59
C ASN A 158 -3.01 8.78 14.45
N VAL A 159 -3.05 10.10 14.64
CA VAL A 159 -4.28 10.91 14.58
C VAL A 159 -4.06 12.08 13.63
N LEU A 160 -4.94 12.19 12.63
CA LEU A 160 -5.00 13.33 11.71
C LEU A 160 -6.44 13.78 11.55
N LYS A 161 -6.77 14.95 12.09
CA LYS A 161 -8.11 15.52 11.97
C LYS A 161 -8.04 16.86 11.25
N LEU A 162 -8.71 16.90 10.10
CA LEU A 162 -8.80 18.03 9.18
C LEU A 162 -10.27 18.40 8.89
N ASN A 163 -11.22 17.74 9.56
CA ASN A 163 -12.64 17.94 9.35
C ASN A 163 -13.10 19.36 9.71
N ASN A 164 -14.22 19.80 9.14
CA ASN A 164 -14.79 21.14 9.33
C ASN A 164 -13.79 22.25 8.97
N ASN A 165 -13.30 22.22 7.74
CA ASN A 165 -12.43 23.25 7.16
C ASN A 165 -12.92 23.58 5.74
N ARG A 166 -12.08 24.27 4.94
CA ARG A 166 -12.36 24.65 3.56
C ARG A 166 -11.33 24.04 2.60
N PHE A 167 -10.80 22.86 2.90
CA PHE A 167 -9.82 22.18 2.03
C PHE A 167 -10.44 21.79 0.69
N THR A 168 -9.70 22.01 -0.38
CA THR A 168 -10.09 21.74 -1.78
C THR A 168 -9.18 20.69 -2.42
N GLY A 169 -9.48 20.31 -3.66
CA GLY A 169 -8.64 19.37 -4.41
C GLY A 169 -8.89 17.92 -4.00
N LYS A 170 -7.88 17.05 -4.17
CA LYS A 170 -7.98 15.61 -3.85
C LYS A 170 -7.36 15.32 -2.49
N ILE A 171 -7.81 14.25 -1.85
CA ILE A 171 -7.05 13.66 -0.74
C ILE A 171 -5.78 13.02 -1.34
N PRO A 172 -4.56 13.41 -0.91
CA PRO A 172 -3.34 12.85 -1.46
C PRO A 172 -3.29 11.34 -1.27
N PRO A 173 -3.11 10.54 -2.34
CA PRO A 173 -3.06 9.09 -2.22
C PRO A 173 -1.89 8.60 -1.36
N GLN A 174 -0.84 9.42 -1.22
CA GLN A 174 0.31 9.15 -0.35
C GLN A 174 -0.09 9.01 1.12
N LEU A 175 -1.20 9.61 1.57
CA LEU A 175 -1.70 9.42 2.94
C LEU A 175 -2.05 7.96 3.23
N GLY A 176 -2.37 7.17 2.21
CA GLY A 176 -2.57 5.72 2.32
C GLY A 176 -1.34 4.94 2.78
N LEU A 177 -0.14 5.55 2.71
CA LEU A 177 1.14 4.97 3.15
C LEU A 177 1.41 5.14 4.66
N LEU A 178 0.57 5.91 5.37
CA LEU A 178 0.71 6.14 6.81
C LEU A 178 0.32 4.88 7.60
N ASN A 179 1.29 3.99 7.82
CA ASN A 179 1.04 2.68 8.41
C ASN A 179 0.58 2.70 9.88
N ARG A 180 0.77 3.81 10.58
CA ARG A 180 0.41 3.99 12.00
C ARG A 180 -0.90 4.74 12.21
N ILE A 181 -1.51 5.27 11.15
CA ILE A 181 -2.74 6.06 11.26
C ILE A 181 -3.84 5.18 11.88
N LYS A 182 -4.56 5.72 12.86
CA LYS A 182 -5.69 5.07 13.54
C LYS A 182 -6.95 5.91 13.45
N THR A 183 -6.80 7.23 13.46
CA THR A 183 -7.88 8.18 13.35
C THR A 183 -7.56 9.15 12.22
N PHE A 184 -8.46 9.24 11.25
CA PHE A 184 -8.37 10.14 10.13
C PHE A 184 -9.75 10.71 9.87
N SER A 185 -9.89 12.04 9.80
CA SER A 185 -11.15 12.67 9.41
C SER A 185 -10.90 13.89 8.55
N VAL A 186 -11.61 13.94 7.42
CA VAL A 186 -11.64 15.05 6.46
C VAL A 186 -13.07 15.50 6.16
N ALA A 187 -14.03 15.07 6.99
CA ALA A 187 -15.44 15.39 6.84
C ALA A 187 -15.69 16.91 6.78
N SER A 188 -16.77 17.34 6.13
CA SER A 188 -17.17 18.75 6.03
C SER A 188 -16.04 19.64 5.48
N ASN A 189 -15.62 19.35 4.25
CA ASN A 189 -14.67 20.13 3.47
C ASN A 189 -15.20 20.28 2.02
N LEU A 190 -14.36 20.78 1.11
CA LEU A 190 -14.66 20.95 -0.32
C LEU A 190 -13.83 19.98 -1.17
N LEU A 191 -13.54 18.78 -0.65
CA LEU A 191 -12.68 17.79 -1.30
C LEU A 191 -13.40 17.05 -2.43
N THR A 192 -12.60 16.58 -3.38
CA THR A 192 -13.04 15.95 -4.62
C THR A 192 -12.22 14.71 -4.97
N GLY A 193 -12.76 13.84 -5.84
CA GLY A 193 -12.05 12.68 -6.36
C GLY A 193 -12.13 11.43 -5.48
N PRO A 194 -11.34 10.40 -5.80
CA PRO A 194 -11.42 9.12 -5.11
C PRO A 194 -10.82 9.18 -3.71
N VAL A 195 -11.48 8.53 -2.74
CA VAL A 195 -10.93 8.25 -1.42
C VAL A 195 -9.75 7.27 -1.55
N PRO A 196 -8.58 7.58 -0.98
CA PRO A 196 -7.42 6.69 -1.05
C PRO A 196 -7.60 5.44 -0.18
N SER A 197 -6.93 4.36 -0.57
CA SER A 197 -6.93 3.12 0.20
C SER A 197 -5.88 3.20 1.31
N PHE A 198 -6.27 2.83 2.54
CA PHE A 198 -5.38 2.71 3.68
C PHE A 198 -5.13 1.23 3.97
N ALA A 199 -3.87 0.82 4.10
CA ALA A 199 -3.52 -0.60 4.17
C ALA A 199 -3.94 -1.28 5.50
N ASN A 200 -3.81 -0.57 6.61
CA ASN A 200 -3.91 -1.15 7.96
C ASN A 200 -5.17 -0.75 8.73
N VAL A 201 -6.00 0.15 8.18
CA VAL A 201 -7.20 0.68 8.84
C VAL A 201 -8.29 0.91 7.82
N ASN A 202 -9.53 0.58 8.19
CA ASN A 202 -10.73 0.89 7.42
C ASN A 202 -11.45 2.04 8.09
N PHE A 203 -11.44 3.21 7.45
CA PHE A 203 -12.23 4.37 7.87
C PHE A 203 -13.69 4.21 7.44
N THR A 204 -14.58 4.91 8.15
CA THR A 204 -16.03 4.88 7.93
C THR A 204 -16.46 5.96 6.95
N ALA A 205 -17.70 5.91 6.46
CA ALA A 205 -18.24 6.97 5.61
C ALA A 205 -18.32 8.33 6.33
N GLU A 206 -18.42 8.33 7.66
CA GLU A 206 -18.48 9.54 8.49
C GLU A 206 -17.18 10.34 8.42
N ASP A 207 -16.03 9.65 8.37
CA ASP A 207 -14.69 10.27 8.26
C ASP A 207 -14.50 11.12 6.99
N PHE A 208 -15.35 10.90 5.97
CA PHE A 208 -15.33 11.60 4.69
C PHE A 208 -16.63 12.35 4.38
N ALA A 209 -17.60 12.37 5.30
CA ALA A 209 -18.93 12.91 5.09
C ALA A 209 -18.89 14.40 4.68
N ASN A 210 -19.99 14.90 4.10
CA ASN A 210 -20.13 16.31 3.73
C ASN A 210 -19.02 16.85 2.80
N ASN A 211 -18.50 16.01 1.91
CA ASN A 211 -17.65 16.41 0.78
C ASN A 211 -18.31 15.92 -0.52
N SER A 212 -19.04 16.80 -1.20
CA SER A 212 -19.88 16.41 -2.35
C SER A 212 -19.11 15.84 -3.54
N GLY A 213 -17.82 16.17 -3.66
CA GLY A 213 -16.97 15.69 -4.74
C GLY A 213 -16.23 14.37 -4.45
N LEU A 214 -16.26 13.85 -3.22
CA LEU A 214 -15.58 12.62 -2.87
C LEU A 214 -16.37 11.38 -3.30
N CYS A 215 -15.66 10.34 -3.69
CA CYS A 215 -16.24 9.06 -4.12
C CYS A 215 -15.28 7.90 -3.87
N GLY A 216 -15.74 6.66 -4.03
CA GLY A 216 -14.97 5.45 -3.73
C GLY A 216 -15.10 5.03 -2.26
N LYS A 217 -14.84 3.76 -1.97
CA LYS A 217 -15.03 3.19 -0.63
C LYS A 217 -14.31 4.03 0.44
N PRO A 218 -14.95 4.34 1.58
CA PRO A 218 -16.24 3.82 2.08
C PRO A 218 -17.49 4.54 1.54
N LEU A 219 -17.34 5.54 0.66
CA LEU A 219 -18.44 6.27 0.03
C LEU A 219 -18.99 5.55 -1.21
N ASN A 220 -19.96 6.21 -1.88
CA ASN A 220 -20.52 5.76 -3.14
C ASN A 220 -19.43 5.61 -4.23
N PRO A 221 -19.55 4.63 -5.14
CA PRO A 221 -18.59 4.43 -6.22
C PRO A 221 -18.40 5.68 -7.09
N CYS A 222 -17.17 5.91 -7.56
CA CYS A 222 -16.88 7.04 -8.44
C CYS A 222 -17.60 6.90 -9.80
N PRO A 223 -18.22 7.97 -10.31
CA PRO A 223 -18.82 7.97 -11.64
C PRO A 223 -17.73 7.76 -12.70
N GLY A 224 -17.99 6.89 -13.67
CA GLY A 224 -17.06 6.60 -14.76
C GLY A 224 -16.08 5.45 -14.52
N VAL A 225 -16.19 4.69 -13.42
CA VAL A 225 -15.48 3.40 -13.30
C VAL A 225 -16.33 2.32 -13.99
N PRO A 226 -15.97 1.85 -15.21
CA PRO A 226 -16.67 0.72 -15.81
C PRO A 226 -16.55 -0.48 -14.87
N LYS A 227 -17.69 -1.10 -14.53
CA LYS A 227 -17.69 -2.39 -13.83
C LYS A 227 -16.80 -3.34 -14.63
N LYS A 228 -15.69 -3.81 -14.05
CA LYS A 228 -14.88 -4.87 -14.66
C LYS A 228 -15.75 -6.12 -14.76
N SER A 229 -16.40 -6.29 -15.91
CA SER A 229 -17.37 -7.35 -16.15
C SER A 229 -16.65 -8.69 -16.04
N ARG A 230 -16.95 -9.43 -14.97
CA ARG A 230 -16.53 -10.84 -14.83
C ARG A 230 -17.31 -11.76 -15.77
N ALA A 231 -18.26 -11.24 -16.55
CA ALA A 231 -19.08 -12.03 -17.48
C ALA A 231 -18.22 -12.75 -18.52
N GLY A 232 -17.12 -12.14 -18.98
CA GLY A 232 -16.18 -12.80 -19.90
C GLY A 232 -15.47 -14.01 -19.29
N ILE A 233 -15.12 -13.95 -18.00
CA ILE A 233 -14.46 -15.06 -17.29
C ILE A 233 -15.45 -16.20 -17.04
N ILE A 234 -16.70 -15.88 -16.66
CA ILE A 234 -17.75 -16.87 -16.42
C ILE A 234 -18.16 -17.56 -17.74
N ALA A 235 -18.30 -16.80 -18.82
CA ALA A 235 -18.60 -17.35 -20.15
C ALA A 235 -17.48 -18.25 -20.67
N ALA A 236 -16.21 -17.87 -20.46
CA ALA A 236 -15.06 -18.69 -20.84
C ALA A 236 -14.99 -20.00 -20.05
N ALA A 237 -15.25 -19.96 -18.74
CA ALA A 237 -15.28 -21.16 -17.89
C ALA A 237 -16.43 -22.12 -18.27
N ALA A 238 -17.61 -21.57 -18.59
CA ALA A 238 -18.76 -22.36 -19.04
C ALA A 238 -18.49 -23.03 -20.40
N ALA A 239 -17.88 -22.31 -21.35
CA ALA A 239 -17.53 -22.85 -22.66
C ALA A 239 -16.50 -23.98 -22.56
N ALA A 240 -15.45 -23.82 -21.75
CA ALA A 240 -14.43 -24.84 -21.54
C ALA A 240 -14.99 -26.12 -20.89
N GLY A 241 -15.94 -25.98 -19.95
CA GLY A 241 -16.62 -27.11 -19.32
C GLY A 241 -17.41 -27.96 -20.32
N VAL A 242 -18.13 -27.31 -21.25
CA VAL A 242 -18.95 -27.98 -22.28
C VAL A 242 -18.09 -28.71 -23.32
N THR A 243 -16.97 -28.12 -23.76
CA THR A 243 -16.05 -28.80 -24.69
C THR A 243 -15.39 -30.01 -24.04
N PHE A 244 -14.97 -29.89 -22.78
CA PHE A 244 -14.35 -31.00 -22.06
C PHE A 244 -15.32 -32.18 -21.88
N THR A 245 -16.59 -31.92 -21.53
CA THR A 245 -17.60 -32.98 -21.42
C THR A 245 -17.89 -33.64 -22.76
N ALA A 246 -18.03 -32.87 -23.85
CA ALA A 246 -18.25 -33.41 -25.18
C ALA A 246 -17.10 -34.31 -25.66
N LEU A 247 -15.84 -33.92 -25.38
CA LEU A 247 -14.66 -34.72 -25.71
C LEU A 247 -14.63 -36.03 -24.92
N VAL A 248 -14.91 -36.00 -23.62
CA VAL A 248 -14.96 -37.21 -22.78
C VAL A 248 -16.04 -38.18 -23.27
N VAL A 249 -17.23 -37.68 -23.58
CA VAL A 249 -18.33 -38.49 -24.14
C VAL A 249 -17.97 -39.06 -25.50
N GLY A 250 -17.36 -38.27 -26.38
CA GLY A 250 -16.90 -38.71 -27.70
C GLY A 250 -15.86 -39.82 -27.62
N ILE A 251 -14.86 -39.68 -26.73
CA ILE A 251 -13.83 -40.70 -26.48
C ILE A 251 -14.48 -41.98 -25.93
N PHE A 252 -15.40 -41.86 -24.98
CA PHE A 252 -16.11 -43.00 -24.42
C PHE A 252 -16.91 -43.76 -25.47
N LEU A 253 -17.70 -43.05 -26.29
CA LEU A 253 -18.46 -43.66 -27.39
C LEU A 253 -17.54 -44.31 -28.44
N PHE A 254 -16.42 -43.69 -28.77
CA PHE A 254 -15.44 -44.27 -29.69
C PHE A 254 -14.84 -45.57 -29.15
N CYS A 255 -14.44 -45.59 -27.87
CA CYS A 255 -13.94 -46.80 -27.21
C CYS A 255 -15.00 -47.90 -27.14
N PHE A 256 -16.25 -47.53 -26.82
CA PHE A 256 -17.38 -48.46 -26.80
C PHE A 256 -17.64 -49.07 -28.20
N MET A 257 -17.68 -48.25 -29.25
CA MET A 257 -17.88 -48.71 -30.63
C MET A 257 -16.72 -49.58 -31.13
N ARG A 258 -15.45 -49.28 -30.77
CA ARG A 258 -14.32 -50.19 -31.05
C ARG A 258 -14.46 -51.51 -30.31
N GLY A 259 -14.90 -51.50 -29.05
CA GLY A 259 -15.16 -52.71 -28.28
C GLY A 259 -16.23 -53.61 -28.92
N VAL A 260 -17.31 -53.01 -29.43
CA VAL A 260 -18.38 -53.73 -30.15
C VAL A 260 -17.91 -54.26 -31.50
N TYR A 261 -17.13 -53.48 -32.26
CA TYR A 261 -16.59 -53.91 -33.55
C TYR A 261 -15.60 -55.08 -33.43
N VAL A 262 -14.76 -55.07 -32.38
CA VAL A 262 -13.81 -56.16 -32.12
C VAL A 262 -14.54 -57.45 -31.73
N LYS A 263 -15.58 -57.37 -30.88
CA LYS A 263 -16.42 -58.54 -30.54
C LYS A 263 -17.07 -59.17 -31.77
N LYS A 264 -17.50 -58.36 -32.74
CA LYS A 264 -18.12 -58.85 -33.98
C LYS A 264 -17.16 -59.61 -34.91
N LYS A 265 -15.86 -59.56 -34.64
CA LYS A 265 -14.82 -60.24 -35.44
C LYS A 265 -14.44 -61.62 -34.88
N GLU A 266 -14.85 -61.96 -33.65
CA GLU A 266 -14.58 -63.27 -33.04
C GLU A 266 -15.72 -64.28 -33.23
N ASP A 267 -16.92 -63.83 -33.63
CA ASP A 267 -18.06 -64.70 -33.90
C ASP A 267 -18.22 -65.02 -35.40
N ASP A 268 -17.17 -65.54 -36.05
CA ASP A 268 -17.29 -66.23 -37.36
C ASP A 268 -17.15 -67.75 -37.15
N PRO A 269 -18.27 -68.51 -37.09
CA PRO A 269 -18.22 -69.93 -36.78
C PRO A 269 -17.82 -70.83 -37.96
N GLU A 270 -17.68 -70.35 -39.21
CA GLU A 270 -17.44 -71.24 -40.36
C GLU A 270 -16.75 -70.53 -41.55
N GLY A 271 -15.46 -70.20 -41.42
CA GLY A 271 -14.86 -69.19 -42.30
C GLY A 271 -13.60 -69.50 -43.13
N ASN A 272 -12.93 -70.66 -43.07
CA ASN A 272 -11.78 -70.96 -43.98
C ASN A 272 -11.26 -72.41 -43.95
N LYS A 273 -12.08 -73.41 -44.30
CA LYS A 273 -11.58 -74.78 -44.56
C LYS A 273 -11.05 -75.02 -45.99
N TRP A 274 -11.14 -74.04 -46.90
CA TRP A 274 -10.75 -74.23 -48.32
C TRP A 274 -9.29 -73.85 -48.64
N ALA A 275 -8.59 -73.09 -47.77
CA ALA A 275 -7.28 -72.52 -48.09
C ALA A 275 -6.06 -73.41 -47.79
N LYS A 276 -6.22 -74.75 -47.66
CA LYS A 276 -5.09 -75.69 -47.42
C LYS A 276 -4.80 -76.68 -48.55
N ARG A 277 -5.35 -76.50 -49.76
CA ARG A 277 -5.09 -77.45 -50.85
C ARG A 277 -5.05 -76.82 -52.24
N ILE A 278 -4.11 -75.93 -52.51
CA ILE A 278 -3.65 -75.69 -53.90
C ILE A 278 -2.13 -75.43 -53.88
N LYS A 279 -1.35 -76.47 -54.18
CA LYS A 279 0.05 -76.34 -54.60
C LYS A 279 0.06 -75.94 -56.08
N GLY A 280 0.79 -74.87 -56.39
CA GLY A 280 1.31 -74.58 -57.72
C GLY A 280 0.31 -73.98 -58.70
N THR A 281 0.34 -72.66 -58.87
CA THR A 281 0.61 -72.00 -60.17
C THR A 281 0.59 -70.47 -60.00
N LYS A 282 1.25 -69.83 -60.98
CA LYS A 282 1.68 -68.44 -61.08
C LYS A 282 0.66 -67.41 -60.57
N GLY A 283 1.20 -66.42 -59.85
CA GLY A 283 0.46 -65.33 -59.22
C GLY A 283 -0.47 -64.59 -60.16
N ILE A 284 -1.74 -64.56 -59.77
CA ILE A 284 -2.75 -63.65 -60.30
C ILE A 284 -2.91 -62.54 -59.26
N LYS A 285 -2.72 -61.29 -59.71
CA LYS A 285 -2.95 -60.08 -58.92
C LYS A 285 -4.41 -60.03 -58.46
N ALA A 286 -4.63 -60.09 -57.16
CA ALA A 286 -5.86 -59.57 -56.54
C ALA A 286 -5.53 -58.20 -55.94
N SER A 287 -6.20 -57.16 -56.44
CA SER A 287 -6.15 -55.80 -55.90
C SER A 287 -6.70 -55.81 -54.48
N TYR A 288 -5.85 -55.50 -53.50
CA TYR A 288 -6.27 -55.13 -52.16
C TYR A 288 -6.19 -53.62 -52.08
N TYR A 289 -7.34 -52.94 -52.05
CA TYR A 289 -7.42 -51.54 -51.66
C TYR A 289 -7.38 -51.47 -50.13
N PRO A 290 -6.30 -50.98 -49.49
CA PRO A 290 -6.42 -50.48 -48.13
C PRO A 290 -7.17 -49.14 -48.21
N ILE A 291 -8.30 -49.05 -47.51
CA ILE A 291 -8.97 -47.80 -47.23
C ILE A 291 -7.98 -46.93 -46.44
N GLN A 292 -7.47 -45.89 -47.11
CA GLN A 292 -6.62 -44.87 -46.53
C GLN A 292 -7.47 -44.06 -45.53
N PHE A 293 -7.39 -44.40 -44.24
CA PHE A 293 -7.91 -43.52 -43.19
C PHE A 293 -6.98 -42.31 -43.09
N ASN A 294 -7.52 -41.14 -43.42
CA ASN A 294 -6.82 -39.86 -43.57
C ASN A 294 -5.91 -39.51 -42.37
N THR A 295 -4.60 -39.70 -42.54
CA THR A 295 -3.55 -39.13 -41.68
C THR A 295 -3.57 -37.60 -41.66
N LEU A 296 -4.24 -36.96 -42.64
CA LEU A 296 -4.46 -35.51 -42.71
C LEU A 296 -5.35 -34.94 -41.60
N LEU A 297 -6.26 -35.74 -41.04
CA LEU A 297 -7.17 -35.25 -39.98
C LEU A 297 -6.43 -35.08 -38.64
N PHE A 298 -5.45 -35.95 -38.37
CA PHE A 298 -4.65 -35.91 -37.14
C PHE A 298 -3.65 -34.76 -37.12
N ILE A 299 -3.01 -34.44 -38.25
CA ILE A 299 -2.05 -33.32 -38.33
C ILE A 299 -2.75 -31.97 -38.18
N ASN A 300 -3.95 -31.83 -38.76
CA ASN A 300 -4.74 -30.60 -38.66
C ASN A 300 -5.31 -30.37 -37.25
N LEU A 301 -5.71 -31.43 -36.53
CA LEU A 301 -6.16 -31.30 -35.14
C LEU A 301 -5.01 -30.94 -34.18
N CYS A 302 -3.80 -31.44 -34.44
CA CYS A 302 -2.61 -31.10 -33.63
C CYS A 302 -2.17 -29.64 -33.83
N HIS A 303 -2.22 -29.13 -35.07
CA HIS A 303 -1.91 -27.73 -35.38
C HIS A 303 -2.92 -26.76 -34.75
N VAL A 304 -4.21 -27.08 -34.81
CA VAL A 304 -5.27 -26.26 -34.17
C VAL A 304 -5.13 -26.24 -32.65
N PHE A 305 -4.64 -27.33 -32.04
CA PHE A 305 -4.37 -27.38 -30.59
C PHE A 305 -3.13 -26.56 -30.19
N LEU A 306 -2.07 -26.59 -30.99
CA LEU A 306 -0.84 -25.83 -30.72
C LEU A 306 -1.08 -24.31 -30.80
N ASP A 307 -1.88 -23.86 -31.78
CA ASP A 307 -2.25 -22.45 -31.93
C ASP A 307 -3.18 -21.93 -30.81
N LEU A 308 -3.96 -22.81 -30.16
CA LEU A 308 -4.82 -22.44 -29.04
C LEU A 308 -4.08 -22.34 -27.70
N VAL A 309 -3.00 -23.11 -27.52
CA VAL A 309 -2.21 -23.15 -26.27
C VAL A 309 -1.16 -22.02 -26.20
N ILE A 310 -0.64 -21.55 -27.35
CA ILE A 310 0.42 -20.53 -27.41
C ILE A 310 -0.08 -19.10 -27.13
N LYS A 311 -1.39 -18.85 -27.09
CA LYS A 311 -1.97 -17.50 -26.85
C LYS A 311 -2.25 -17.15 -25.39
N ILE A 312 -1.71 -17.91 -24.44
CA ILE A 312 -1.80 -17.59 -23.00
C ILE A 312 -0.44 -17.04 -22.56
N PRO A 313 -0.33 -15.77 -22.11
CA PRO A 313 0.92 -15.24 -21.60
C PRO A 313 1.08 -15.70 -20.15
N PHE A 314 1.64 -16.89 -19.96
CA PHE A 314 2.25 -17.28 -18.70
C PHE A 314 3.64 -17.83 -19.01
N ALA A 315 4.65 -17.02 -18.70
CA ALA A 315 6.00 -17.49 -18.52
C ALA A 315 6.01 -18.54 -17.38
N ASP A 316 6.93 -19.49 -17.51
CA ASP A 316 7.25 -20.55 -16.55
C ASP A 316 6.25 -21.71 -16.47
N ILE A 317 6.30 -22.61 -17.46
CA ILE A 317 6.38 -24.08 -17.30
C ILE A 317 6.85 -24.60 -18.68
N HIS A 318 8.16 -24.73 -18.85
CA HIS A 318 8.75 -25.48 -19.95
C HIS A 318 9.54 -26.64 -19.33
N ILE A 319 9.48 -27.80 -19.96
CA ILE A 319 10.18 -29.07 -19.62
C ILE A 319 9.37 -30.01 -18.70
N GLU A 320 8.24 -30.54 -19.20
CA GLU A 320 7.83 -31.92 -18.83
C GLU A 320 6.84 -32.56 -19.83
N TYR A 321 6.20 -31.78 -20.71
CA TYR A 321 5.16 -32.31 -21.60
C TYR A 321 5.66 -33.08 -22.84
N TYR A 322 6.92 -32.92 -23.25
CA TYR A 322 7.43 -33.60 -24.45
C TYR A 322 7.66 -35.11 -24.27
N ARG A 323 7.59 -35.63 -23.04
CA ARG A 323 7.92 -37.03 -22.73
C ARG A 323 6.73 -38.00 -22.87
N ILE A 324 5.51 -37.51 -23.09
CA ILE A 324 4.29 -38.34 -23.04
C ILE A 324 3.70 -38.61 -24.44
N CYS A 325 4.00 -37.81 -25.48
CA CYS A 325 3.32 -37.93 -26.77
C CYS A 325 4.03 -38.73 -27.86
N CYS A 326 5.34 -39.01 -27.74
CA CYS A 326 6.07 -39.74 -28.78
C CYS A 326 6.82 -40.93 -28.17
N GLY A 327 6.10 -42.04 -27.97
CA GLY A 327 6.70 -43.34 -27.65
C GLY A 327 7.44 -43.92 -28.86
N PHE A 328 8.66 -43.45 -29.11
CA PHE A 328 9.63 -44.11 -29.98
C PHE A 328 10.99 -44.13 -29.27
N ASP A 329 11.45 -45.34 -28.93
CA ASP A 329 12.85 -45.58 -28.61
C ASP A 329 13.67 -45.43 -29.90
N ILE A 330 14.72 -44.62 -29.85
CA ILE A 330 15.75 -44.54 -30.90
C ILE A 330 17.01 -45.15 -30.30
N TYR A 331 17.43 -46.31 -30.84
CA TYR A 331 18.81 -46.80 -30.77
C TYR A 331 19.69 -45.98 -31.69
#